data_AF-A0A9P0FW77-F1
#
_entry.id   AF-A0A9P0FW77-F1
#
_cell.length_a   1.000
_cell.length_b   1.000
_cell.length_c   1.000
_cell.angle_alpha   90.00
_cell.angle_beta   90.00
_cell.angle_gamma   90.00
#
_symmetry.space_group_name_H-M   'P 1'
#
loop_
_entity.id
_entity.type
_entity.pdbx_description
1 polymer ?
#
loop_
_entity_poly.entity_id
_entity_poly.type
_entity_poly.pdbx_seq_one_letter_code
_entity_poly.pdbx_strand_id
1 'polypeptide(L)'
;MDEVTCTETFCTNVALKIDYEFYYHDLKIINATIKLYVQNISSSLPFMSQEINVNFYIANKSIDFILQLSGNPGYIRGLPVIVSYAKNNHTELFYNNTLAYKSNMVFPDNKNGLCEMTHTSNNIVKFGVNKRTKCLYVHPSEGVPKTDICKTIQSDINKLLKLHNNISISPYGNPRDLSDNLWLNLEINTERQEPVYGQFNGKSLKLHCYNLITRLSLIFMYASVDENAYTRQNKILSVKYEVTANNHSFYVDDISIVTTIDISFMDVTKPSVYEYAGSPHLNIYLPRDFFFPFPPNTSAHMSTTCIMILLCCVIVFFANKITLE
;
A
#
# COMPACT_ATOMS: atom_id res chain seq x y z
N MET A 1 -15.85 35.26 28.98
CA MET A 1 -15.53 34.96 27.57
C MET A 1 -15.34 36.30 26.92
N ASP A 2 -14.11 36.62 26.51
CA ASP A 2 -13.85 37.86 25.81
C ASP A 2 -14.34 37.70 24.37
N GLU A 3 -15.19 38.63 23.91
CA GLU A 3 -15.75 38.59 22.56
C GLU A 3 -14.65 38.78 21.50
N VAL A 4 -14.91 38.27 20.30
CA VAL A 4 -14.06 38.52 19.14
C VAL A 4 -14.16 40.00 18.80
N THR A 5 -13.03 40.69 18.77
CA THR A 5 -12.97 42.09 18.35
C THR A 5 -11.99 42.25 17.21
N CYS A 6 -12.44 42.86 16.12
CA CYS A 6 -11.65 43.08 14.92
C CYS A 6 -11.46 44.57 14.65
N THR A 7 -10.24 44.92 14.28
CA THR A 7 -9.85 46.21 13.70
C THR A 7 -9.45 46.02 12.24
N GLU A 8 -9.16 47.10 11.52
CA GLU A 8 -8.69 47.01 10.13
C GLU A 8 -7.40 46.18 9.98
N THR A 9 -6.59 46.08 11.04
CA THR A 9 -5.25 45.49 10.98
C THR A 9 -5.11 44.17 11.76
N PHE A 10 -5.91 43.94 12.80
CA PHE A 10 -5.88 42.70 13.57
C PHE A 10 -7.24 42.35 14.18
N CYS A 11 -7.50 41.05 14.32
CA CYS A 11 -8.58 40.51 15.14
C CYS A 11 -8.01 39.86 16.39
N THR A 12 -8.67 40.08 17.53
CA THR A 12 -8.33 39.44 18.81
C THR A 12 -9.35 38.37 19.17
N ASN A 13 -8.91 37.43 20.01
CA ASN A 13 -9.74 36.33 20.54
C ASN A 13 -10.37 35.43 19.47
N VAL A 14 -9.75 35.30 18.30
CA VAL A 14 -10.27 34.45 17.23
C VAL A 14 -10.03 32.98 17.57
N ALA A 15 -11.09 32.18 17.64
CA ALA A 15 -11.01 30.75 17.91
C ALA A 15 -10.41 30.00 16.70
N LEU A 16 -9.15 29.58 16.80
CA LEU A 16 -8.48 28.78 15.76
C LEU A 16 -8.68 27.28 15.96
N LYS A 17 -8.92 26.85 17.20
CA LYS A 17 -9.21 25.46 17.51
C LYS A 17 -10.39 25.35 18.49
N ILE A 18 -11.28 24.41 18.21
CA ILE A 18 -12.49 24.12 19.00
C ILE A 18 -12.48 22.64 19.34
N ASP A 19 -12.43 22.30 20.63
CA ASP A 19 -12.58 20.93 21.09
C ASP A 19 -13.92 20.77 21.81
N TYR A 20 -14.82 19.98 21.21
CA TYR A 20 -16.05 19.52 21.84
C TYR A 20 -15.77 18.22 22.60
N GLU A 21 -16.14 18.18 23.87
CA GLU A 21 -15.95 17.02 24.75
C GLU A 21 -17.31 16.58 25.29
N PHE A 22 -17.86 15.50 24.74
CA PHE A 22 -19.12 14.91 25.17
C PHE A 22 -18.84 13.73 26.11
N TYR A 23 -19.29 13.83 27.35
CA TYR A 23 -19.28 12.71 28.29
C TYR A 23 -20.61 11.98 28.20
N TYR A 24 -20.58 10.68 27.96
CA TYR A 24 -21.77 9.86 27.81
C TYR A 24 -21.75 8.65 28.75
N HIS A 25 -22.94 8.22 29.15
CA HIS A 25 -23.17 6.96 29.84
C HIS A 25 -24.29 6.22 29.10
N ASP A 26 -24.06 4.96 28.76
CA ASP A 26 -24.91 4.15 27.87
C ASP A 26 -25.19 4.84 26.52
N LEU A 27 -26.43 5.32 26.31
CA LEU A 27 -26.88 6.00 25.09
C LEU A 27 -27.23 7.47 25.34
N LYS A 28 -26.77 8.06 26.46
CA LYS A 28 -27.11 9.43 26.86
C LYS A 28 -25.85 10.26 27.11
N ILE A 29 -25.81 11.47 26.56
CA ILE A 29 -24.81 12.49 26.91
C ILE A 29 -25.18 13.04 28.29
N ILE A 30 -24.26 12.94 29.24
CA ILE A 30 -24.45 13.42 30.62
C ILE A 30 -23.81 14.79 30.86
N ASN A 31 -22.78 15.14 30.09
CA ASN A 31 -22.09 16.43 30.19
C ASN A 31 -21.45 16.76 28.83
N ALA A 32 -21.36 18.04 28.50
CA ALA A 32 -20.67 18.53 27.31
C ALA A 32 -19.80 19.73 27.70
N THR A 33 -18.53 19.67 27.36
CA THR A 33 -17.57 20.76 27.56
C THR A 33 -17.07 21.24 26.21
N ILE A 34 -16.95 22.56 26.03
CA ILE A 34 -16.38 23.16 24.83
C ILE A 34 -15.11 23.89 25.26
N LYS A 35 -13.98 23.54 24.67
CA LYS A 35 -12.70 24.24 24.86
C LYS A 35 -12.40 25.05 23.60
N LEU A 36 -12.25 26.36 23.78
CA LEU A 36 -11.88 27.27 22.71
C LEU A 36 -10.44 27.70 22.88
N TYR A 37 -9.65 27.54 21.82
CA TYR A 37 -8.28 27.99 21.74
C TYR A 37 -8.25 29.22 20.84
N VAL A 38 -8.12 30.38 21.50
CA VAL A 38 -8.19 31.68 20.85
C VAL A 38 -6.79 32.26 20.59
N GLN A 39 -6.64 33.00 19.51
CA GLN A 39 -5.41 33.71 19.17
C GLN A 39 -5.71 35.03 18.46
N ASN A 40 -4.75 35.94 18.50
CA ASN A 40 -4.84 37.19 17.74
C ASN A 40 -4.28 36.96 16.34
N ILE A 41 -5.02 37.37 15.32
CA ILE A 41 -4.65 37.21 13.92
C ILE A 41 -4.49 38.56 13.24
N SER A 42 -3.53 38.67 12.34
CA SER A 42 -3.38 39.83 11.46
C SER A 42 -4.40 39.76 10.32
N SER A 43 -5.03 40.88 9.99
CA SER A 43 -5.92 41.01 8.83
C SER A 43 -5.17 40.87 7.49
N SER A 44 -3.83 40.82 7.51
CA SER A 44 -2.99 40.54 6.34
C SER A 44 -2.95 39.07 5.92
N LEU A 45 -3.50 38.14 6.73
CA LEU A 45 -3.57 36.73 6.39
C LEU A 45 -4.75 36.48 5.43
N PRO A 46 -4.51 36.00 4.20
CA PRO A 46 -5.57 35.87 3.19
C PRO A 46 -6.55 34.73 3.46
N PHE A 47 -6.19 33.78 4.33
CA PHE A 47 -7.04 32.66 4.72
C PHE A 47 -6.68 32.21 6.14
N MET A 48 -7.67 31.66 6.83
CA MET A 48 -7.56 31.08 8.16
C MET A 48 -8.13 29.66 8.11
N SER A 49 -7.44 28.72 8.73
CA SER A 49 -7.96 27.38 8.99
C SER A 49 -8.38 27.25 10.44
N GLN A 50 -9.55 26.68 10.68
CA GLN A 50 -10.01 26.32 12.03
C GLN A 50 -9.97 24.80 12.20
N GLU A 51 -9.38 24.34 13.29
CA GLU A 51 -9.37 22.92 13.68
C GLU A 51 -10.56 22.65 14.61
N ILE A 52 -11.41 21.68 14.27
CA ILE A 52 -12.53 21.29 15.12
C ILE A 52 -12.36 19.82 15.47
N ASN A 53 -12.22 19.53 16.77
CA ASN A 53 -12.22 18.17 17.29
C ASN A 53 -13.51 17.90 18.05
N VAL A 54 -14.05 16.70 17.86
CA VAL A 54 -15.22 16.22 18.59
C VAL A 54 -14.87 14.91 19.27
N ASN A 55 -14.81 14.94 20.60
CA ASN A 55 -14.38 13.84 21.44
C ASN A 55 -15.57 13.31 22.26
N PHE A 56 -15.70 11.99 22.32
CA PHE A 56 -16.70 11.31 23.14
C PHE A 56 -16.00 10.49 24.23
N TYR A 57 -16.33 10.75 25.49
CA TYR A 57 -15.75 10.10 26.67
C TYR A 57 -16.81 9.30 27.42
N ILE A 58 -16.48 8.07 27.81
CA ILE A 58 -17.36 7.30 28.70
C ILE A 58 -17.23 7.89 30.11
N ALA A 59 -18.35 8.30 30.69
CA ALA A 59 -18.42 8.82 32.05
C ALA A 59 -17.79 7.85 33.07
N ASN A 60 -17.01 8.38 34.01
CA ASN A 60 -16.41 7.62 35.12
C ASN A 60 -15.45 6.47 34.72
N LYS A 61 -15.00 6.41 33.46
CA LYS A 61 -13.90 5.52 33.05
C LYS A 61 -12.63 6.34 32.84
N SER A 62 -11.50 5.82 33.33
CA SER A 62 -10.19 6.40 33.05
C SER A 62 -9.94 6.44 31.53
N ILE A 63 -9.39 7.56 31.07
CA ILE A 63 -9.02 7.83 29.68
C ILE A 63 -7.65 7.20 29.34
N ASP A 64 -6.91 6.74 30.35
CA ASP A 64 -5.51 6.31 30.22
C ASP A 64 -5.33 5.08 29.30
N PHE A 65 -6.43 4.39 28.95
CA PHE A 65 -6.43 3.20 28.09
C PHE A 65 -7.50 3.23 26.98
N ILE A 66 -7.81 4.42 26.44
CA ILE A 66 -8.68 4.51 25.25
C ILE A 66 -7.90 4.07 24.02
N LEU A 67 -8.28 2.90 23.48
CA LEU A 67 -7.88 2.50 22.15
C LEU A 67 -8.59 3.38 21.13
N GLN A 68 -7.82 4.12 20.34
CA GLN A 68 -8.34 4.89 19.23
C GLN A 68 -8.73 3.94 18.08
N LEU A 69 -10.02 3.97 17.70
CA LEU A 69 -10.52 3.27 16.51
C LEU A 69 -10.23 4.08 15.24
N SER A 70 -10.34 3.42 14.08
CA SER A 70 -9.92 3.98 12.79
C SER A 70 -11.06 4.52 11.92
N GLY A 71 -12.29 4.60 12.43
CA GLY A 71 -13.46 5.10 11.72
C GLY A 71 -14.66 4.16 11.79
N ASN A 72 -15.82 4.59 11.30
CA ASN A 72 -17.06 3.81 11.29
C ASN A 72 -17.79 3.96 9.94
N PRO A 73 -17.91 2.92 9.10
CA PRO A 73 -17.27 1.59 9.21
C PRO A 73 -15.83 1.56 8.65
N GLY A 74 -15.50 2.44 7.69
CA GLY A 74 -14.22 2.41 6.97
C GLY A 74 -13.05 3.00 7.74
N TYR A 75 -11.84 2.67 7.29
CA TYR A 75 -10.58 3.23 7.78
C TYR A 75 -10.37 4.68 7.34
N ILE A 76 -9.96 5.52 8.27
CA ILE A 76 -9.57 6.92 8.07
C ILE A 76 -8.04 6.98 8.05
N ARG A 77 -7.49 7.64 7.03
CA ARG A 77 -6.05 7.80 6.87
C ARG A 77 -5.43 8.48 8.10
N GLY A 78 -4.32 7.92 8.58
CA GLY A 78 -3.58 8.43 9.73
C GLY A 78 -4.05 7.88 11.09
N LEU A 79 -5.18 7.16 11.13
CA LEU A 79 -5.65 6.50 12.34
C LEU A 79 -5.11 5.06 12.46
N PRO A 80 -5.11 4.44 13.65
CA PRO A 80 -4.49 3.14 13.89
C PRO A 80 -5.06 1.99 13.05
N VAL A 81 -4.23 1.00 12.72
CA VAL A 81 -4.67 -0.31 12.24
C VAL A 81 -5.11 -1.16 13.42
N ILE A 82 -6.32 -1.74 13.32
CA ILE A 82 -6.96 -2.49 14.40
C ILE A 82 -6.63 -3.98 14.28
N VAL A 83 -6.14 -4.57 15.37
CA VAL A 83 -5.77 -5.98 15.43
C VAL A 83 -6.33 -6.66 16.68
N SER A 84 -6.45 -7.97 16.60
CA SER A 84 -6.72 -8.86 17.71
C SER A 84 -5.62 -9.92 17.78
N TYR A 85 -5.20 -10.22 19.00
CA TYR A 85 -4.26 -11.30 19.30
C TYR A 85 -4.98 -12.53 19.90
N ALA A 86 -6.31 -12.52 19.90
CA ALA A 86 -7.10 -13.66 20.32
C ALA A 86 -6.98 -14.80 19.31
N LYS A 87 -7.15 -16.05 19.78
CA LYS A 87 -7.19 -17.22 18.91
C LYS A 87 -8.54 -17.37 18.19
N ASN A 88 -9.60 -16.91 18.84
CA ASN A 88 -11.00 -16.98 18.42
C ASN A 88 -11.81 -15.93 19.21
N ASN A 89 -13.05 -15.72 18.82
CA ASN A 89 -13.97 -14.70 19.34
C ASN A 89 -13.33 -13.30 19.34
N HIS A 90 -12.67 -12.96 18.23
CA HIS A 90 -11.86 -11.76 18.08
C HIS A 90 -12.65 -10.49 18.41
N THR A 91 -13.87 -10.37 17.88
CA THR A 91 -14.71 -9.17 18.08
C THR A 91 -15.18 -9.05 19.52
N GLU A 92 -15.67 -10.12 20.12
CA GLU A 92 -16.14 -10.13 21.50
C GLU A 92 -15.01 -9.79 22.48
N LEU A 93 -13.85 -10.45 22.33
CA LEU A 93 -12.69 -10.24 23.20
C LEU A 93 -12.06 -8.86 23.01
N PHE A 94 -12.15 -8.28 21.81
CA PHE A 94 -11.71 -6.91 21.55
C PHE A 94 -12.48 -5.88 22.39
N TYR A 95 -13.79 -6.09 22.59
CA TYR A 95 -14.63 -5.19 23.40
C TYR A 95 -14.72 -5.57 24.89
N ASN A 96 -14.36 -6.80 25.28
CA ASN A 96 -14.37 -7.28 26.68
C ASN A 96 -13.22 -6.70 27.56
N ASN A 97 -12.66 -5.55 27.17
CA ASN A 97 -11.81 -4.67 27.97
C ASN A 97 -10.58 -5.30 28.67
N THR A 98 -10.11 -6.47 28.21
CA THR A 98 -8.86 -7.06 28.69
C THR A 98 -7.71 -6.53 27.83
N LEU A 99 -6.75 -5.81 28.45
CA LEU A 99 -5.60 -5.19 27.77
C LEU A 99 -4.77 -6.17 26.91
N ALA A 100 -4.91 -7.48 27.14
CA ALA A 100 -4.23 -8.53 26.40
C ALA A 100 -4.68 -8.66 24.93
N TYR A 101 -5.93 -8.31 24.60
CA TYR A 101 -6.53 -8.60 23.28
C TYR A 101 -6.95 -7.35 22.51
N LYS A 102 -7.16 -6.23 23.21
CA LYS A 102 -7.50 -4.93 22.63
C LYS A 102 -6.22 -4.21 22.22
N SER A 103 -5.88 -4.20 20.93
CA SER A 103 -4.62 -3.59 20.51
C SER A 103 -4.65 -2.91 19.16
N ASN A 104 -3.86 -1.85 19.07
CA ASN A 104 -3.41 -1.30 17.80
C ASN A 104 -2.24 -2.14 17.32
N MET A 105 -2.07 -2.26 16.01
CA MET A 105 -0.86 -2.88 15.50
C MET A 105 0.35 -2.00 15.85
N VAL A 106 1.32 -2.56 16.56
CA VAL A 106 2.54 -1.86 16.99
C VAL A 106 3.79 -2.67 16.67
N PHE A 107 4.85 -1.96 16.32
CA PHE A 107 6.18 -2.49 16.05
C PHE A 107 7.23 -1.75 16.88
N PRO A 108 8.46 -2.29 17.00
CA PRO A 108 9.57 -1.57 17.63
C PRO A 108 9.78 -0.20 16.99
N ASP A 109 10.07 0.78 17.84
CA ASP A 109 10.51 2.09 17.39
C ASP A 109 12.04 2.16 17.38
N ASN A 110 12.57 3.15 16.65
CA ASN A 110 13.98 3.51 16.76
C ASN A 110 14.12 4.65 17.77
N LYS A 111 14.67 4.34 18.95
CA LYS A 111 15.10 5.37 19.91
C LYS A 111 16.61 5.39 20.00
N ASN A 112 17.21 6.52 19.61
CA ASN A 112 18.66 6.72 19.61
C ASN A 112 19.45 5.63 18.86
N GLY A 113 18.87 5.09 17.79
CA GLY A 113 19.47 4.00 17.01
C GLY A 113 19.10 2.60 17.46
N LEU A 114 18.54 2.42 18.65
CA LEU A 114 18.23 1.10 19.23
C LEU A 114 16.78 0.67 18.99
N CYS A 115 16.56 -0.64 18.87
CA CYS A 115 15.21 -1.21 18.78
C CYS A 115 14.55 -1.23 20.16
N GLU A 116 13.50 -0.43 20.34
CA GLU A 116 12.76 -0.39 21.60
C GLU A 116 11.27 -0.65 21.36
N MET A 117 10.70 -1.63 22.05
CA MET A 117 9.25 -1.82 22.08
C MET A 117 8.68 -0.92 23.17
N THR A 118 7.99 0.16 22.77
CA THR A 118 7.27 1.01 23.72
C THR A 118 5.79 1.04 23.40
N HIS A 119 4.92 1.19 24.39
CA HIS A 119 3.48 1.34 24.14
C HIS A 119 3.11 2.80 23.80
N THR A 120 3.97 3.53 23.10
CA THR A 120 3.77 4.95 22.78
C THR A 120 2.95 5.14 21.51
N SER A 121 2.36 6.31 21.29
CA SER A 121 1.55 6.56 20.07
C SER A 121 2.36 6.57 18.76
N ASN A 122 3.69 6.72 18.85
CA ASN A 122 4.58 6.88 17.68
C ASN A 122 4.91 5.55 16.96
N ASN A 123 4.75 4.43 17.63
CA ASN A 123 5.09 3.11 17.09
C ASN A 123 3.86 2.33 16.58
N ILE A 124 2.69 2.97 16.58
CA ILE A 124 1.45 2.46 16.03
C ILE A 124 1.49 2.50 14.50
N VAL A 125 1.05 1.42 13.87
CA VAL A 125 0.80 1.38 12.42
C VAL A 125 -0.43 2.21 12.11
N LYS A 126 -0.25 3.28 11.32
CA LYS A 126 -1.31 4.20 10.91
C LYS A 126 -1.78 3.87 9.50
N PHE A 127 -3.08 3.72 9.31
CA PHE A 127 -3.68 3.38 8.03
C PHE A 127 -3.32 4.42 6.95
N GLY A 128 -2.90 3.96 5.77
CA GLY A 128 -2.56 4.82 4.63
C GLY A 128 -1.29 5.67 4.83
N VAL A 129 -0.43 5.29 5.78
CA VAL A 129 0.86 5.92 6.04
C VAL A 129 1.97 4.87 5.89
N ASN A 130 2.75 4.99 4.81
CA ASN A 130 3.92 4.15 4.60
C ASN A 130 5.02 4.53 5.59
N LYS A 131 5.64 3.55 6.25
CA LYS A 131 6.70 3.77 7.23
C LYS A 131 7.80 2.75 7.05
N ARG A 132 9.05 3.22 7.07
CA ARG A 132 10.24 2.38 7.11
C ARG A 132 11.03 2.71 8.37
N THR A 133 11.19 1.74 9.25
CA THR A 133 11.98 1.85 10.47
C THR A 133 13.21 0.96 10.35
N LYS A 134 14.37 1.50 10.72
CA LYS A 134 15.59 0.71 10.93
C LYS A 134 16.04 0.94 12.35
N CYS A 135 16.37 -0.11 13.08
CA CYS A 135 16.88 -0.02 14.44
C CYS A 135 17.92 -1.10 14.69
N LEU A 136 18.82 -0.85 15.63
CA LEU A 136 19.87 -1.76 16.05
C LEU A 136 19.36 -2.61 17.22
N TYR A 137 19.33 -3.92 17.04
CA TYR A 137 19.17 -4.87 18.14
C TYR A 137 20.55 -5.25 18.65
N VAL A 138 20.74 -5.20 19.96
CA VAL A 138 21.99 -5.54 20.64
C VAL A 138 21.73 -6.74 21.54
N HIS A 139 22.50 -7.81 21.33
CA HIS A 139 22.36 -9.04 22.10
C HIS A 139 23.18 -8.98 23.39
N PRO A 140 22.59 -9.20 24.58
CA PRO A 140 23.34 -9.31 25.82
C PRO A 140 24.08 -10.65 25.84
N SER A 141 25.41 -10.65 25.64
CA SER A 141 26.20 -11.86 25.36
C SER A 141 26.50 -12.77 26.57
N GLU A 142 25.74 -12.69 27.66
CA GLU A 142 26.02 -13.41 28.89
C GLU A 142 25.33 -14.78 28.96
N GLY A 143 26.11 -15.85 29.20
CA GLY A 143 25.59 -17.16 29.61
C GLY A 143 25.10 -18.12 28.51
N VAL A 144 25.17 -17.75 27.23
CA VAL A 144 24.72 -18.59 26.11
C VAL A 144 25.90 -19.32 25.43
N PRO A 145 25.81 -20.64 25.14
CA PRO A 145 26.81 -21.34 24.34
C PRO A 145 27.02 -20.67 22.99
N LYS A 146 28.28 -20.49 22.56
CA LYS A 146 28.64 -19.73 21.35
C LYS A 146 27.92 -20.18 20.07
N THR A 147 27.59 -21.47 19.97
CA THR A 147 26.89 -22.07 18.83
C THR A 147 25.39 -21.75 18.80
N ASP A 148 24.79 -21.47 19.96
CA ASP A 148 23.35 -21.22 20.09
C ASP A 148 23.00 -19.73 20.10
N ILE A 149 24.01 -18.84 20.22
CA ILE A 149 23.83 -17.38 20.15
C ILE A 149 22.97 -16.97 18.94
N CYS A 150 23.23 -17.51 17.75
CA CYS A 150 22.45 -17.17 16.55
C CYS A 150 20.95 -17.53 16.69
N LYS A 151 20.64 -18.65 17.34
CA LYS A 151 19.25 -19.06 17.60
C LYS A 151 18.59 -18.15 18.62
N THR A 152 19.33 -17.71 19.64
CA THR A 152 18.85 -16.75 20.63
C THR A 152 18.57 -15.40 20.00
N ILE A 153 19.49 -14.89 19.16
CA ILE A 153 19.27 -13.66 18.38
C ILE A 153 18.01 -13.79 17.53
N GLN A 154 17.84 -14.90 16.82
CA GLN A 154 16.66 -15.12 16.00
C GLN A 154 15.37 -15.14 16.84
N SER A 155 15.38 -15.82 17.99
CA SER A 155 14.25 -15.85 18.92
C SER A 155 13.89 -14.45 19.42
N ASP A 156 14.89 -13.64 19.76
CA ASP A 156 14.67 -12.28 20.23
C ASP A 156 14.14 -11.36 19.12
N ILE A 157 14.68 -11.48 17.90
CA ILE A 157 14.15 -10.79 16.71
C ILE A 157 12.70 -11.23 16.44
N ASN A 158 12.40 -12.53 16.56
CA ASN A 158 11.04 -13.03 16.37
C ASN A 158 10.07 -12.43 17.39
N LYS A 159 10.48 -12.36 18.65
CA LYS A 159 9.69 -11.74 19.73
C LYS A 159 9.51 -10.24 19.50
N LEU A 160 10.59 -9.55 19.14
CA LEU A 160 10.62 -8.13 18.82
C LEU A 160 9.66 -7.79 17.68
N LEU A 161 9.67 -8.59 16.62
CA LEU A 161 8.82 -8.44 15.44
C LEU A 161 7.46 -9.11 15.57
N LYS A 162 7.15 -9.75 16.71
CA LYS A 162 5.92 -10.49 17.00
C LYS A 162 5.61 -11.59 15.97
N LEU A 163 6.64 -12.28 15.47
CA LEU A 163 6.52 -13.33 14.44
C LEU A 163 5.82 -14.62 14.92
N HIS A 164 5.62 -14.79 16.23
CA HIS A 164 4.99 -15.99 16.80
C HIS A 164 3.52 -15.78 17.19
N ASN A 165 3.00 -14.56 17.00
CA ASN A 165 1.65 -14.23 17.41
C ASN A 165 0.68 -14.52 16.26
N ASN A 166 -0.46 -15.14 16.58
CA ASN A 166 -1.60 -15.13 15.69
C ASN A 166 -2.15 -13.70 15.70
N ILE A 167 -1.87 -12.95 14.64
CA ILE A 167 -2.36 -11.59 14.47
C ILE A 167 -3.53 -11.63 13.51
N SER A 168 -4.70 -11.25 14.00
CA SER A 168 -5.90 -11.10 13.20
C SER A 168 -6.17 -9.62 12.99
N ILE A 169 -6.32 -9.20 11.74
CA ILE A 169 -6.43 -7.79 11.36
C ILE A 169 -7.89 -7.52 10.99
N SER A 170 -8.45 -6.45 11.57
CA SER A 170 -9.82 -6.06 11.24
C SER A 170 -9.85 -5.44 9.83
N PRO A 171 -10.72 -5.91 8.92
CA PRO A 171 -10.91 -5.29 7.61
C PRO A 171 -11.50 -3.88 7.70
N TYR A 172 -12.16 -3.53 8.81
CA TYR A 172 -12.84 -2.24 9.06
C TYR A 172 -12.18 -1.44 10.18
N GLY A 173 -12.39 -0.12 10.18
CA GLY A 173 -11.84 0.79 11.20
C GLY A 173 -12.48 0.62 12.58
N ASN A 174 -13.63 -0.06 12.64
CA ASN A 174 -14.35 -0.43 13.85
C ASN A 174 -14.88 -1.87 13.67
N PRO A 175 -14.36 -2.87 14.41
CA PRO A 175 -14.76 -4.28 14.26
C PRO A 175 -16.11 -4.61 14.90
N ARG A 176 -16.93 -3.62 15.26
CA ARG A 176 -18.24 -3.86 15.87
C ARG A 176 -19.11 -4.66 14.90
N ASP A 177 -19.78 -5.68 15.42
CA ASP A 177 -20.66 -6.59 14.67
C ASP A 177 -19.95 -7.38 13.56
N LEU A 178 -18.61 -7.41 13.57
CA LEU A 178 -17.83 -8.22 12.63
C LEU A 178 -17.80 -9.68 13.08
N SER A 179 -18.17 -10.61 12.19
CA SER A 179 -18.03 -12.04 12.45
C SER A 179 -16.58 -12.49 12.39
N ASP A 180 -16.24 -13.49 13.21
CA ASP A 180 -14.86 -13.94 13.42
C ASP A 180 -14.15 -14.43 12.14
N ASN A 181 -14.88 -15.05 11.23
CA ASN A 181 -14.38 -15.55 9.94
C ASN A 181 -14.02 -14.45 8.93
N LEU A 182 -14.41 -13.19 9.20
CA LEU A 182 -14.10 -12.05 8.34
C LEU A 182 -12.83 -11.31 8.76
N TRP A 183 -12.25 -11.67 9.90
CA TRP A 183 -10.93 -11.18 10.30
C TRP A 183 -9.85 -11.72 9.36
N LEU A 184 -8.88 -10.87 9.04
CA LEU A 184 -7.78 -11.22 8.16
C LEU A 184 -6.64 -11.82 8.97
N ASN A 185 -6.43 -13.12 8.88
CA ASN A 185 -5.35 -13.80 9.57
C ASN A 185 -4.01 -13.48 8.89
N LEU A 186 -3.05 -13.04 9.68
CA LEU A 186 -1.67 -12.86 9.26
C LEU A 186 -0.90 -14.16 9.52
N GLU A 187 -1.01 -15.11 8.60
CA GLU A 187 -0.27 -16.37 8.69
C GLU A 187 1.16 -16.18 8.18
N ILE A 188 2.13 -16.38 9.07
CA ILE A 188 3.55 -16.36 8.72
C ILE A 188 3.90 -17.75 8.23
N ASN A 189 4.21 -17.87 6.93
CA ASN A 189 4.69 -19.12 6.37
C ASN A 189 6.14 -19.37 6.83
N THR A 190 6.27 -19.95 8.02
CA THR A 190 7.53 -20.38 8.63
C THR A 190 8.10 -21.64 7.97
N GLU A 191 7.29 -22.42 7.25
CA GLU A 191 7.71 -23.67 6.61
C GLU A 191 8.72 -23.44 5.46
N ARG A 192 8.72 -22.24 4.86
CA ARG A 192 9.69 -21.87 3.82
C ARG A 192 11.00 -21.29 4.37
N GLN A 193 11.14 -21.13 5.70
CA GLN A 193 12.33 -20.54 6.28
C GLN A 193 13.39 -21.62 6.49
N GLU A 194 14.57 -21.40 5.94
CA GLU A 194 15.73 -22.22 6.27
C GLU A 194 16.09 -22.08 7.75
N PRO A 195 16.54 -23.16 8.42
CA PRO A 195 16.86 -23.11 9.83
C PRO A 195 18.03 -22.17 10.10
N VAL A 196 17.94 -21.43 11.20
CA VAL A 196 19.03 -20.58 11.68
C VAL A 196 20.07 -21.43 12.41
N TYR A 197 21.34 -21.26 12.04
CA TYR A 197 22.46 -21.92 12.70
C TYR A 197 23.69 -21.02 12.77
N GLY A 198 24.56 -21.32 13.74
CA GLY A 198 25.78 -20.58 14.00
C GLY A 198 27.03 -21.43 13.86
N GLN A 199 28.12 -20.82 13.37
CA GLN A 199 29.45 -21.41 13.31
C GLN A 199 30.46 -20.47 13.97
N PHE A 200 31.09 -20.91 15.06
CA PHE A 200 32.08 -20.13 15.77
C PHE A 200 33.49 -20.52 15.34
N ASN A 201 34.27 -19.54 14.87
CA ASN A 201 35.68 -19.71 14.57
C ASN A 201 36.54 -19.21 15.74
N GLY A 202 37.10 -20.17 16.50
CA GLY A 202 37.95 -19.89 17.66
C GLY A 202 39.26 -19.15 17.34
N LYS A 203 39.76 -19.21 16.10
CA LYS A 203 41.01 -18.53 15.71
C LYS A 203 40.81 -17.03 15.47
N SER A 204 39.69 -16.66 14.86
CA SER A 204 39.36 -15.27 14.53
C SER A 204 38.42 -14.62 15.55
N LEU A 205 37.96 -15.37 16.56
CA LEU A 205 36.95 -14.94 17.54
C LEU A 205 35.66 -14.42 16.87
N LYS A 206 35.30 -15.00 15.71
CA LYS A 206 34.12 -14.60 14.93
C LYS A 206 33.03 -15.65 15.00
N LEU A 207 31.80 -15.19 15.15
CA LEU A 207 30.59 -15.98 15.04
C LEU A 207 29.94 -15.70 13.69
N HIS A 208 29.76 -16.71 12.86
CA HIS A 208 29.00 -16.63 11.62
C HIS A 208 27.59 -17.17 11.87
N CYS A 209 26.58 -16.33 11.70
CA CYS A 209 25.18 -16.71 11.77
C CYS A 209 24.59 -16.73 10.36
N TYR A 210 23.91 -17.82 10.04
CA TYR A 210 23.28 -18.02 8.75
C TYR A 210 21.76 -17.88 8.88
N ASN A 211 21.13 -17.35 7.84
CA ASN A 211 19.67 -17.23 7.72
C ASN A 211 19.01 -16.37 8.82
N LEU A 212 19.70 -15.37 9.37
CA LEU A 212 19.11 -14.47 10.35
C LEU A 212 18.11 -13.51 9.68
N ILE A 213 16.90 -13.44 10.23
CA ILE A 213 15.91 -12.45 9.78
C ILE A 213 16.41 -11.05 10.12
N THR A 214 16.50 -10.20 9.11
CA THR A 214 16.95 -8.80 9.25
C THR A 214 15.90 -7.80 8.77
N ARG A 215 14.90 -8.27 8.02
CA ARG A 215 13.89 -7.40 7.45
C ARG A 215 12.51 -8.03 7.54
N LEU A 216 11.55 -7.22 7.95
CA LEU A 216 10.12 -7.49 7.87
C LEU A 216 9.46 -6.48 6.91
N SER A 217 8.67 -6.98 5.96
CA SER A 217 7.86 -6.18 5.05
C SER A 217 6.38 -6.55 5.20
N LEU A 218 5.56 -5.54 5.51
CA LEU A 218 4.12 -5.61 5.63
C LEU A 218 3.47 -4.78 4.52
N ILE A 219 2.67 -5.44 3.70
CA ILE A 219 1.97 -4.82 2.57
C ILE A 219 0.48 -4.95 2.78
N PHE A 220 -0.17 -3.86 3.14
CA PHE A 220 -1.61 -3.75 3.32
C PHE A 220 -2.24 -3.37 1.98
N MET A 221 -3.10 -4.24 1.45
CA MET A 221 -3.92 -3.92 0.29
C MET A 221 -5.30 -3.48 0.76
N TYR A 222 -5.75 -2.32 0.32
CA TYR A 222 -7.03 -1.76 0.72
C TYR A 222 -7.78 -1.18 -0.47
N ALA A 223 -9.10 -1.13 -0.39
CA ALA A 223 -9.95 -0.51 -1.40
C ALA A 223 -11.06 0.32 -0.76
N SER A 224 -11.55 1.32 -1.48
CA SER A 224 -12.81 1.98 -1.18
C SER A 224 -13.96 1.10 -1.68
N VAL A 225 -14.84 0.67 -0.78
CA VAL A 225 -15.93 -0.30 -1.08
C VAL A 225 -17.26 0.42 -1.37
N ASP A 226 -17.28 1.74 -1.32
CA ASP A 226 -18.50 2.53 -1.58
C ASP A 226 -18.61 2.89 -3.07
N GLU A 227 -19.69 2.46 -3.72
CA GLU A 227 -20.02 2.81 -5.11
C GLU A 227 -20.38 4.30 -5.25
N ASN A 228 -20.92 4.91 -4.19
CA ASN A 228 -21.25 6.33 -4.16
C ASN A 228 -20.12 7.09 -3.47
N ALA A 229 -19.31 7.82 -4.23
CA ALA A 229 -18.04 8.44 -3.81
C ALA A 229 -18.04 9.36 -2.56
N TYR A 230 -19.18 9.54 -1.88
CA TYR A 230 -19.38 10.48 -0.78
C TYR A 230 -18.91 9.97 0.60
N THR A 231 -18.94 8.67 0.90
CA THR A 231 -18.52 8.17 2.24
C THR A 231 -17.16 7.48 2.28
N ARG A 232 -16.53 7.19 1.13
CA ARG A 232 -15.21 6.53 0.96
C ARG A 232 -14.90 5.53 2.09
N GLN A 233 -15.61 4.40 2.07
CA GLN A 233 -15.43 3.36 3.07
C GLN A 233 -14.19 2.52 2.73
N ASN A 234 -13.02 2.95 3.21
CA ASN A 234 -11.79 2.19 3.01
C ASN A 234 -11.80 0.90 3.84
N LYS A 235 -11.57 -0.23 3.18
CA LYS A 235 -11.51 -1.56 3.78
C LYS A 235 -10.17 -2.19 3.48
N ILE A 236 -9.50 -2.75 4.48
CA ILE A 236 -8.33 -3.60 4.26
C ILE A 236 -8.84 -4.93 3.70
N LEU A 237 -8.32 -5.33 2.55
CA LEU A 237 -8.73 -6.56 1.85
C LEU A 237 -7.80 -7.72 2.16
N SER A 238 -6.49 -7.44 2.25
CA SER A 238 -5.49 -8.45 2.55
C SER A 238 -4.23 -7.80 3.11
N VAL A 239 -3.46 -8.57 3.88
CA VAL A 239 -2.15 -8.15 4.37
C VAL A 239 -1.14 -9.21 4.02
N LYS A 240 -0.11 -8.82 3.27
CA LYS A 240 1.02 -9.69 2.93
C LYS A 240 2.13 -9.47 3.95
N TYR A 241 2.70 -10.59 4.37
CA TYR A 241 3.82 -10.64 5.30
C TYR A 241 5.03 -11.27 4.64
N GLU A 242 6.15 -10.56 4.56
CA GLU A 242 7.39 -11.07 3.97
C GLU A 242 8.56 -10.81 4.90
N VAL A 243 9.41 -11.82 5.08
CA VAL A 243 10.67 -11.68 5.81
C VAL A 243 11.85 -11.87 4.87
N THR A 244 12.94 -11.17 5.15
CA THR A 244 14.22 -11.40 4.47
C THR A 244 15.26 -11.82 5.49
N ALA A 245 15.90 -12.96 5.20
CA ALA A 245 16.99 -13.51 5.99
C ALA A 245 18.33 -13.26 5.30
N ASN A 246 19.37 -12.99 6.07
CA ASN A 246 20.73 -12.72 5.59
C ASN A 246 21.76 -13.37 6.50
N ASN A 247 22.95 -13.63 5.94
CA ASN A 247 24.08 -14.15 6.70
C ASN A 247 24.86 -12.98 7.32
N HIS A 248 25.19 -13.10 8.60
CA HIS A 248 25.93 -12.08 9.35
C HIS A 248 27.10 -12.68 10.11
N SER A 249 28.15 -11.88 10.26
CA SER A 249 29.34 -12.24 11.03
C SER A 249 29.54 -11.24 12.15
N PHE A 250 29.69 -11.73 13.38
CA PHE A 250 29.82 -10.93 14.58
C PHE A 250 31.15 -11.20 15.28
N TYR A 251 31.63 -10.21 16.02
CA TYR A 251 32.62 -10.44 17.07
C TYR A 251 31.87 -10.85 18.34
N VAL A 252 32.39 -11.80 19.10
CA VAL A 252 31.66 -12.35 20.27
C VAL A 252 31.36 -11.28 21.33
N ASP A 253 32.21 -10.26 21.42
CA ASP A 253 32.11 -9.18 22.41
C ASP A 253 31.14 -8.06 21.98
N ASP A 254 30.78 -7.99 20.69
CA ASP A 254 29.85 -6.98 20.15
C ASP A 254 28.94 -7.62 19.10
N ILE A 255 27.77 -8.02 19.57
CA ILE A 255 26.75 -8.69 18.76
C ILE A 255 25.59 -7.71 18.60
N SER A 256 25.62 -7.03 17.46
CA SER A 256 24.58 -6.07 17.09
C SER A 256 24.15 -6.27 15.64
N ILE A 257 22.84 -6.21 15.40
CA ILE A 257 22.22 -6.46 14.09
C ILE A 257 21.19 -5.39 13.78
N VAL A 258 21.21 -4.87 12.56
CA VAL A 258 20.22 -3.89 12.12
C VAL A 258 18.98 -4.62 11.63
N THR A 259 17.86 -4.36 12.28
CA THR A 259 16.55 -4.86 11.89
C THR A 259 15.78 -3.77 11.16
N THR A 260 15.21 -4.11 10.00
CA THR A 260 14.41 -3.20 9.17
C THR A 260 12.94 -3.64 9.17
N ILE A 261 12.03 -2.70 9.32
CA ILE A 261 10.58 -2.93 9.28
C ILE A 261 10.01 -1.97 8.24
N ASP A 262 9.37 -2.52 7.21
CA ASP A 262 8.70 -1.78 6.16
C ASP A 262 7.19 -2.00 6.27
N ILE A 263 6.45 -0.91 6.30
CA ILE A 263 4.99 -0.87 6.29
C ILE A 263 4.58 -0.09 5.05
N SER A 264 3.75 -0.71 4.23
CA SER A 264 3.24 -0.11 2.99
C SER A 264 1.75 -0.35 2.84
N PHE A 265 1.05 0.66 2.35
CA PHE A 265 -0.36 0.62 2.00
C PHE A 265 -0.51 0.80 0.50
N MET A 266 -1.19 -0.14 -0.14
CA MET A 266 -1.47 -0.16 -1.57
C MET A 266 -2.97 0.00 -1.79
N ASP A 267 -3.34 1.08 -2.47
CA ASP A 267 -4.71 1.34 -2.88
C ASP A 267 -5.02 0.49 -4.13
N VAL A 268 -6.00 -0.41 -4.01
CA VAL A 268 -6.47 -1.27 -5.11
C VAL A 268 -7.91 -0.94 -5.50
N THR A 269 -8.41 0.25 -5.16
CA THR A 269 -9.78 0.70 -5.47
C THR A 269 -10.06 0.70 -6.98
N LYS A 270 -9.07 1.07 -7.80
CA LYS A 270 -9.15 0.95 -9.25
C LYS A 270 -8.18 -0.14 -9.70
N PRO A 271 -8.61 -1.10 -10.54
CA PRO A 271 -7.68 -2.06 -11.12
C PRO A 271 -6.61 -1.30 -11.91
N SER A 272 -5.37 -1.80 -11.94
CA SER A 272 -4.36 -1.28 -12.86
C SER A 272 -4.88 -1.46 -14.28
N VAL A 273 -5.34 -0.37 -14.88
CA VAL A 273 -5.77 -0.37 -16.28
C VAL A 273 -4.55 -0.79 -17.08
N TYR A 274 -4.67 -1.87 -17.85
CA TYR A 274 -3.72 -2.16 -18.90
C TYR A 274 -3.83 -1.00 -19.91
N GLU A 275 -2.95 -0.02 -19.79
CA GLU A 275 -2.71 0.91 -20.88
C GLU A 275 -2.05 0.09 -21.98
N TYR A 276 -2.89 -0.43 -22.88
CA TYR A 276 -2.39 -0.96 -24.14
C TYR A 276 -1.63 0.17 -24.81
N ALA A 277 -0.34 -0.05 -25.07
CA ALA A 277 0.41 0.86 -25.93
C ALA A 277 -0.44 1.08 -27.18
N GLY A 278 -0.73 2.35 -27.50
CA GLY A 278 -1.50 2.69 -28.69
C GLY A 278 -0.90 1.95 -29.88
N SER A 279 -1.76 1.41 -30.74
CA SER A 279 -1.30 0.66 -31.93
C SER A 279 -0.22 1.48 -32.63
N PRO A 280 0.94 0.89 -32.94
CA PRO A 280 2.05 1.65 -33.52
C PRO A 280 1.55 2.35 -34.78
N HIS A 281 1.87 3.64 -34.92
CA HIS A 281 1.61 4.37 -36.15
C HIS A 281 2.45 3.73 -37.27
N LEU A 282 1.82 2.84 -38.03
CA LEU A 282 2.40 2.21 -39.20
C LEU A 282 2.51 3.26 -40.30
N ASN A 283 3.66 3.94 -40.35
CA ASN A 283 4.02 4.85 -41.44
C ASN A 283 4.48 4.03 -42.65
N ILE A 284 3.53 3.36 -43.29
CA ILE A 284 3.79 2.55 -44.49
C ILE A 284 3.73 3.48 -45.71
N TYR A 285 4.89 3.79 -46.26
CA TYR A 285 4.98 4.40 -47.59
C TYR A 285 4.85 3.30 -48.64
N LEU A 286 3.62 3.04 -49.09
CA LEU A 286 3.39 2.10 -50.17
C LEU A 286 3.90 2.69 -51.50
N PRO A 287 4.63 1.91 -52.33
CA PRO A 287 4.98 2.31 -53.69
C PRO A 287 3.70 2.61 -54.50
N ARG A 288 3.81 3.50 -55.50
CA ARG A 288 2.65 3.96 -56.29
C ARG A 288 1.81 2.83 -56.91
N ASP A 289 2.42 1.69 -57.21
CA ASP A 289 1.77 0.60 -57.94
C ASP A 289 1.37 -0.59 -57.05
N PHE A 290 1.39 -0.42 -55.73
CA PHE A 290 1.09 -1.50 -54.77
C PHE A 290 -0.29 -2.14 -54.97
N PHE A 291 -1.29 -1.37 -55.42
CA PHE A 291 -2.66 -1.86 -55.63
C PHE A 291 -2.97 -2.28 -57.08
N PHE A 292 -2.01 -2.22 -57.99
CA PHE A 292 -2.23 -2.54 -59.41
C PHE A 292 -1.19 -3.54 -59.94
N PRO A 293 -1.32 -4.84 -59.62
CA PRO A 293 -0.37 -5.87 -60.05
C PRO A 293 -0.76 -6.45 -61.42
N PHE A 294 -1.10 -5.62 -62.40
CA PHE A 294 -1.37 -6.09 -63.76
C PHE A 294 -0.29 -5.59 -64.70
N PRO A 295 0.55 -6.47 -65.28
CA PRO A 295 1.36 -6.07 -66.41
C PRO A 295 0.42 -5.64 -67.55
N PRO A 296 0.76 -4.60 -68.34
CA PRO A 296 0.01 -4.29 -69.54
C PRO A 296 0.12 -5.50 -70.47
N ASN A 297 -0.93 -6.32 -70.51
CA ASN A 297 -0.98 -7.50 -71.36
C ASN A 297 -0.88 -7.04 -72.82
N THR A 298 0.25 -7.37 -73.41
CA THR A 298 0.46 -7.53 -74.84
C THR A 298 -0.54 -8.57 -75.38
N SER A 299 -1.62 -8.10 -76.02
CA SER A 299 -2.37 -8.88 -77.02
C SER A 299 -3.44 -8.02 -77.71
N ALA A 300 -3.00 -7.11 -78.57
CA ALA A 300 -3.82 -6.61 -79.68
C ALA A 300 -2.97 -6.48 -80.95
N HIS A 301 -2.14 -7.49 -81.22
CA HIS A 301 -1.55 -7.72 -82.54
C HIS A 301 -2.40 -8.77 -83.28
N MET A 302 -3.69 -8.49 -83.44
CA MET A 302 -4.60 -9.30 -84.26
C MET A 302 -5.67 -8.39 -84.86
N SER A 303 -5.23 -7.41 -85.65
CA SER A 303 -6.11 -6.52 -86.44
C SER A 303 -5.48 -6.10 -87.78
N THR A 304 -4.15 -6.19 -87.93
CA THR A 304 -3.45 -5.75 -89.14
C THR A 304 -3.26 -6.81 -90.23
N THR A 305 -3.41 -8.10 -89.94
CA THR A 305 -3.30 -9.17 -90.96
C THR A 305 -4.58 -9.36 -91.79
N CYS A 306 -5.77 -9.18 -91.20
CA CYS A 306 -7.03 -9.25 -91.95
C CYS A 306 -7.23 -8.07 -92.92
N ILE A 307 -6.71 -6.88 -92.59
CA ILE A 307 -6.81 -5.68 -93.44
C ILE A 307 -5.90 -5.79 -94.68
N MET A 308 -4.70 -6.40 -94.54
CA MET A 308 -3.79 -6.62 -95.67
C MET A 308 -4.30 -7.70 -96.65
N ILE A 309 -5.00 -8.73 -96.15
CA ILE A 309 -5.62 -9.76 -97.01
C ILE A 309 -6.81 -9.18 -97.79
N LEU A 310 -7.61 -8.31 -97.18
CA LEU A 310 -8.70 -7.60 -97.86
C LEU A 310 -8.18 -6.64 -98.95
N LEU A 311 -7.09 -5.92 -98.70
CA LEU A 311 -6.45 -5.05 -99.71
C LEU A 311 -5.83 -5.84 -100.87
N CYS A 312 -5.20 -6.99 -100.62
CA CYS A 312 -4.70 -7.86 -101.69
C CYS A 312 -5.83 -8.44 -102.56
N CYS A 313 -6.95 -8.86 -101.97
CA CYS A 313 -8.10 -9.34 -102.73
C CYS A 313 -8.71 -8.24 -103.61
N VAL A 314 -8.80 -7.00 -103.11
CA VAL A 314 -9.30 -5.87 -103.90
C VAL A 314 -8.36 -5.56 -105.08
N ILE A 315 -7.04 -5.59 -104.90
CA ILE A 315 -6.09 -5.37 -106.00
C ILE A 315 -6.16 -6.48 -107.06
N VAL A 316 -6.36 -7.75 -106.67
CA VAL A 316 -6.53 -8.85 -107.64
C VAL A 316 -7.85 -8.74 -108.42
N PHE A 317 -8.94 -8.30 -107.78
CA PHE A 317 -10.21 -8.05 -108.48
C PHE A 317 -10.17 -6.84 -109.42
N PHE A 318 -9.38 -5.81 -109.12
CA PHE A 318 -9.18 -4.67 -110.03
C PHE A 318 -8.13 -4.95 -111.13
N ALA A 319 -7.12 -5.78 -110.88
CA ALA A 319 -6.14 -6.20 -111.90
C ALA A 319 -6.75 -7.17 -112.93
N ASN A 320 -7.66 -8.07 -112.53
CA ASN A 320 -8.35 -8.99 -113.45
C ASN A 320 -9.50 -8.34 -114.24
N LYS A 321 -9.83 -7.07 -113.97
CA LYS A 321 -10.86 -6.33 -114.73
C LYS A 321 -10.29 -5.44 -115.83
N ILE A 322 -8.96 -5.41 -116.01
CA ILE A 322 -8.25 -4.59 -117.01
C ILE A 322 -7.66 -5.45 -118.16
N THR A 323 -7.86 -6.78 -118.14
CA THR A 323 -7.36 -7.71 -119.19
C THR A 323 -8.44 -8.63 -119.79
N LEU A 324 -9.68 -8.14 -119.89
CA LEU A 324 -10.74 -8.75 -120.70
C LEU A 324 -11.47 -7.65 -121.48
N GLU A 325 -10.85 -7.25 -122.59
CA GLU A 325 -11.56 -6.94 -123.85
C GLU A 325 -11.69 -8.24 -124.65
#